data_AF-A0A8J5GXZ9-F1
#
_entry.id   AF-A0A8J5GXZ9-F1
#
_cell.length_a   1.000
_cell.length_b   1.000
_cell.length_c   1.000
_cell.angle_alpha   90.00
_cell.angle_beta   90.00
_cell.angle_gamma   90.00
#
_symmetry.space_group_name_H-M   'P 1'
#
loop_
_entity.id
_entity.type
_entity.pdbx_description
1 polymer ?
#
loop_
_entity_poly.entity_id
_entity_poly.type
_entity_poly.pdbx_seq_one_letter_code
_entity_poly.pdbx_strand_id
1 'polypeptide(L)'
;MLKRKSVEILEQTMNAKKARTPTTQENMKLKAMRAMGAALDEGDALFGAGSEVSLDSQVKWWNDKYLTRKPEYLNLIRTGFVWNKYNRTHYDRDNPPPKIVQGYKFNLFFPDLVDKSKVPQYVFEKDGTSTDTCLLRFYSGPPYQDIVFRIVNKDLEYSPKKGFMSTFDNGTLRLYFNFKQYPYRR
;
A
#
# COMPACT_ATOMS: atom_id res chain seq x y z
N MET A 1 -18.06 -18.36 -42.04
CA MET A 1 -18.74 -18.60 -40.74
C MET A 1 -17.83 -18.42 -39.50
N LEU A 2 -16.50 -18.50 -39.60
CA LEU A 2 -15.62 -18.43 -38.41
C LEU A 2 -15.46 -17.04 -37.77
N LYS A 3 -15.49 -15.95 -38.55
CA LYS A 3 -15.27 -14.58 -38.02
C LYS A 3 -16.40 -14.05 -37.11
N ARG A 4 -17.62 -14.58 -37.24
CA ARG A 4 -18.77 -14.17 -36.43
C ARG A 4 -18.74 -14.78 -35.03
N LYS A 5 -18.36 -16.06 -34.93
CA LYS A 5 -18.17 -16.76 -33.66
C LYS A 5 -17.07 -16.12 -32.80
N SER A 6 -15.98 -15.65 -33.40
CA SER A 6 -14.91 -14.96 -32.66
C SER A 6 -15.33 -13.61 -32.08
N VAL A 7 -16.21 -12.87 -32.76
CA VAL A 7 -16.73 -11.59 -32.25
C VAL A 7 -17.74 -11.82 -31.12
N GLU A 8 -18.61 -12.83 -31.26
CA GLU A 8 -19.56 -13.20 -30.19
C GLU A 8 -18.85 -13.68 -28.92
N ILE A 9 -17.76 -14.45 -29.03
CA ILE A 9 -16.97 -14.87 -27.86
C ILE A 9 -16.30 -13.66 -27.19
N LEU A 10 -15.82 -12.68 -27.97
CA LEU A 10 -15.24 -11.45 -27.44
C LEU A 10 -16.31 -10.56 -26.79
N GLU A 11 -17.50 -10.44 -27.37
CA GLU A 11 -18.62 -9.71 -26.77
C GLU A 11 -19.16 -10.41 -25.52
N GLN A 12 -19.25 -11.74 -25.51
CA GLN A 12 -19.67 -12.52 -24.34
C GLN A 12 -18.64 -12.42 -23.20
N THR A 13 -17.34 -12.44 -23.50
CA THR A 13 -16.30 -12.23 -22.49
C THR A 13 -16.24 -10.78 -21.99
N MET A 14 -16.52 -9.80 -22.84
CA MET A 14 -16.66 -8.40 -22.45
C MET A 14 -17.91 -8.15 -21.58
N ASN A 15 -19.05 -8.74 -21.92
CA ASN A 15 -20.28 -8.66 -21.10
C ASN A 15 -20.16 -9.43 -19.78
N ALA A 16 -19.50 -10.60 -19.77
CA ALA A 16 -19.24 -11.35 -18.54
C ALA A 16 -18.28 -10.61 -17.58
N LYS A 17 -17.32 -9.85 -18.12
CA LYS A 17 -16.49 -8.92 -17.31
C LYS A 17 -17.30 -7.73 -16.78
N LYS A 18 -18.31 -7.27 -17.51
CA LYS A 18 -19.17 -6.13 -17.14
C LYS A 18 -20.26 -6.49 -16.11
N ALA A 19 -20.64 -7.76 -16.02
CA ALA A 19 -21.68 -8.28 -15.12
C ALA A 19 -21.14 -9.00 -13.86
N ARG A 20 -19.81 -9.12 -13.71
CA ARG A 20 -19.22 -9.78 -12.54
C ARG A 20 -19.37 -8.86 -11.33
N THR A 21 -20.10 -9.32 -10.31
CA THR A 21 -20.13 -8.65 -9.00
C THR A 21 -18.70 -8.53 -8.48
N PRO A 22 -18.27 -7.34 -8.03
CA PRO A 22 -16.91 -7.16 -7.53
C PRO A 22 -16.65 -8.12 -6.38
N THR A 23 -15.51 -8.80 -6.46
CA THR A 23 -15.05 -9.77 -5.46
C THR A 23 -14.87 -9.05 -4.12
N THR A 24 -14.98 -9.75 -2.97
CA THR A 24 -14.80 -9.14 -1.64
C THR A 24 -13.50 -8.33 -1.54
N GLN A 25 -12.41 -8.82 -2.13
CA GLN A 25 -11.13 -8.12 -2.26
C GLN A 25 -11.20 -6.82 -3.06
N GLU A 26 -11.87 -6.83 -4.21
CA GLU A 26 -12.03 -5.64 -5.06
C GLU A 26 -12.86 -4.57 -4.34
N ASN A 27 -13.89 -4.97 -3.59
CA ASN A 27 -14.67 -4.05 -2.75
C ASN A 27 -13.83 -3.47 -1.60
N MET A 28 -13.00 -4.28 -0.93
CA MET A 28 -12.06 -3.80 0.09
C MET A 28 -11.04 -2.83 -0.49
N LYS A 29 -10.47 -3.14 -1.66
CA LYS A 29 -9.55 -2.25 -2.40
C LYS A 29 -10.21 -0.95 -2.77
N LEU A 30 -11.42 -0.98 -3.34
CA LEU A 30 -12.17 0.22 -3.71
C LEU A 30 -12.51 1.07 -2.48
N LYS A 31 -12.92 0.44 -1.37
CA LYS A 31 -13.17 1.13 -0.10
C LYS A 31 -11.88 1.76 0.45
N ALA A 32 -10.75 1.07 0.36
CA ALA A 32 -9.46 1.59 0.79
C ALA A 32 -8.97 2.72 -0.11
N MET A 33 -9.15 2.62 -1.44
CA MET A 33 -8.85 3.70 -2.39
C MET A 33 -9.69 4.94 -2.10
N ARG A 34 -10.99 4.77 -1.80
CA ARG A 34 -11.86 5.87 -1.37
C ARG A 34 -11.44 6.46 -0.03
N ALA A 35 -11.15 5.62 0.96
CA ALA A 35 -10.67 6.06 2.27
C ALA A 35 -9.30 6.75 2.20
N MET A 36 -8.46 6.36 1.23
CA MET A 36 -7.19 7.02 0.94
C MET A 36 -7.37 8.31 0.13
N GLY A 37 -8.46 8.46 -0.63
CA GLY A 37 -8.60 9.43 -1.73
C GLY A 37 -9.85 10.31 -1.66
N ALA A 38 -10.06 11.01 -0.54
CA ALA A 38 -10.81 12.27 -0.52
C ALA A 38 -9.90 13.51 -0.65
N ALA A 39 -8.60 13.32 -0.83
CA ALA A 39 -7.62 14.38 -1.12
C ALA A 39 -6.42 13.77 -1.86
N LEU A 40 -6.61 13.46 -3.14
CA LEU A 40 -5.49 13.26 -4.05
C LEU A 40 -5.01 14.67 -4.44
N ASP A 41 -4.06 15.19 -3.66
CA ASP A 41 -3.30 16.39 -4.04
C ASP A 41 -2.23 16.01 -5.08
N GLU A 42 -1.78 16.98 -5.88
CA GLU A 42 -0.94 16.86 -7.10
C GLU A 42 0.46 16.20 -6.93
N GLY A 43 0.72 15.49 -5.82
CA GLY A 43 2.01 14.90 -5.50
C GLY A 43 2.03 13.46 -4.98
N ASP A 44 0.90 12.78 -4.85
CA ASP A 44 0.84 11.42 -4.31
C ASP A 44 1.03 10.37 -5.43
N ALA A 45 2.13 9.60 -5.35
CA ALA A 45 2.42 8.50 -6.28
C ALA A 45 2.06 7.14 -5.65
N LEU A 46 1.23 6.36 -6.35
CA LEU A 46 0.92 4.98 -6.01
C LEU A 46 2.10 4.08 -6.40
N PHE A 47 3.02 3.83 -5.47
CA PHE A 47 4.18 2.97 -5.71
C PHE A 47 3.83 1.51 -5.38
N GLY A 48 3.82 0.62 -6.38
CA GLY A 48 3.57 -0.81 -6.12
C GLY A 48 3.37 -1.73 -7.33
N ALA A 49 3.25 -1.23 -8.56
CA ALA A 49 2.97 -2.10 -9.72
C ALA A 49 4.21 -2.57 -10.51
N GLY A 50 5.43 -2.17 -10.13
CA GLY A 50 6.63 -2.32 -11.00
C GLY A 50 7.88 -2.93 -10.37
N SER A 51 7.84 -3.47 -9.15
CA SER A 51 9.01 -4.11 -8.50
C SER A 51 8.82 -5.61 -8.22
N GLU A 52 8.02 -6.29 -9.04
CA GLU A 52 7.78 -7.73 -8.89
C GLU A 52 8.54 -8.49 -9.98
N VAL A 53 9.52 -9.30 -9.55
CA VAL A 53 10.01 -10.42 -10.36
C VAL A 53 8.97 -11.54 -10.20
N SER A 54 8.20 -11.76 -11.26
CA SER A 54 7.24 -12.87 -11.35
C SER A 54 8.00 -14.18 -11.53
N LEU A 55 7.93 -15.08 -10.54
CA LEU A 55 8.24 -16.49 -10.71
C LEU A 55 6.90 -17.25 -10.77
N ASP A 56 6.57 -17.67 -11.98
CA ASP A 56 5.66 -18.75 -12.37
C ASP A 56 4.16 -18.60 -12.04
N SER A 57 3.48 -17.94 -12.98
CA SER A 57 2.04 -18.14 -13.22
C SER A 57 1.78 -19.49 -13.91
N GLN A 58 1.64 -20.56 -13.14
CA GLN A 58 0.87 -21.75 -13.55
C GLN A 58 0.02 -22.24 -12.37
N VAL A 59 -1.23 -21.76 -12.30
CA VAL A 59 -2.17 -22.09 -11.23
C VAL A 59 -2.80 -23.46 -11.48
N LYS A 60 -2.38 -24.47 -10.71
CA LYS A 60 -3.12 -25.72 -10.50
C LYS A 60 -4.34 -25.45 -9.63
N TRP A 61 -5.53 -25.56 -10.21
CA TRP A 61 -6.84 -25.38 -9.57
C TRP A 61 -7.21 -26.41 -8.49
N TRP A 62 -6.28 -27.30 -8.08
CA TRP A 62 -6.48 -28.36 -7.09
C TRP A 62 -5.70 -28.19 -5.78
N ASN A 63 -4.68 -27.32 -5.73
CA ASN A 63 -3.74 -27.24 -4.58
C ASN A 63 -4.12 -26.16 -3.55
N ASP A 64 -5.23 -25.46 -3.74
CA ASP A 64 -5.51 -24.18 -3.07
C ASP A 64 -5.96 -24.28 -1.59
N LYS A 65 -5.98 -25.49 -1.02
CA LYS A 65 -6.46 -25.70 0.35
C LYS A 65 -5.43 -25.32 1.42
N TYR A 66 -4.12 -25.29 1.10
CA TYR A 66 -3.05 -25.06 2.09
C TYR A 66 -1.84 -24.27 1.58
N LEU A 67 -1.93 -23.61 0.43
CA LEU A 67 -0.82 -22.77 -0.02
C LEU A 67 -0.79 -21.47 0.78
N THR A 68 0.38 -21.14 1.33
CA THR A 68 0.61 -19.84 1.94
C THR A 68 0.41 -18.75 0.89
N ARG A 69 -0.49 -17.81 1.16
CA ARG A 69 -0.86 -16.73 0.21
C ARG A 69 -0.10 -15.45 0.53
N LYS A 70 0.33 -14.73 -0.50
CA LYS A 70 0.83 -13.35 -0.34
C LYS A 70 -0.38 -12.42 -0.08
N PRO A 71 -0.40 -11.64 1.01
CA PRO A 71 -1.45 -10.65 1.21
C PRO A 71 -1.46 -9.63 0.09
N GLU A 72 -2.65 -9.16 -0.26
CA GLU A 72 -2.77 -7.99 -1.12
C GLU A 72 -2.55 -6.74 -0.29
N TYR A 73 -1.92 -5.72 -0.86
CA TYR A 73 -1.69 -4.46 -0.17
C TYR A 73 -1.80 -3.27 -1.13
N LEU A 74 -2.09 -2.10 -0.57
CA LEU A 74 -2.03 -0.81 -1.24
C LEU A 74 -1.19 0.12 -0.38
N ASN A 75 -0.07 0.55 -0.94
CA ASN A 75 0.90 1.42 -0.29
C ASN A 75 0.86 2.79 -0.95
N LEU A 76 0.77 3.84 -0.14
CA LEU A 76 0.85 5.22 -0.59
C LEU A 76 1.97 5.93 0.16
N ILE A 77 2.92 6.48 -0.60
CA ILE A 77 4.04 7.25 -0.06
C ILE A 77 3.60 8.71 -0.08
N ARG A 78 3.49 9.31 1.10
CA ARG A 78 3.19 10.74 1.20
C ARG A 78 4.49 11.50 0.96
N THR A 79 4.57 12.17 -0.17
CA THR A 79 5.69 13.06 -0.48
C THR A 79 5.25 14.51 -0.37
N GLY A 80 6.18 15.41 -0.07
CA GLY A 80 5.84 16.82 -0.04
C GLY A 80 7.07 17.72 0.09
N PHE A 81 6.81 19.01 -0.04
CA PHE A 81 7.84 20.04 0.06
C PHE A 81 8.03 20.48 1.51
N VAL A 82 9.26 20.83 1.86
CA VAL A 82 9.56 21.47 3.15
C VAL A 82 10.13 22.84 2.88
N TRP A 83 9.40 23.89 3.27
CA TRP A 83 9.83 25.28 3.12
C TRP A 83 10.63 25.74 4.34
N ASN A 84 11.83 25.18 4.50
CA ASN A 84 12.81 25.63 5.49
C ASN A 84 13.46 26.98 5.07
N LYS A 85 14.23 27.61 5.97
CA LYS A 85 14.86 28.92 5.69
C LYS A 85 15.75 28.91 4.44
N TYR A 86 16.48 27.82 4.21
CA TYR A 86 17.35 27.64 3.04
C TYR A 86 16.52 27.49 1.76
N ASN A 87 15.50 26.64 1.77
CA ASN A 87 14.66 26.39 0.60
C ASN A 87 13.91 27.65 0.18
N ARG A 88 13.50 28.49 1.14
CA ARG A 88 12.86 29.79 0.86
C ARG A 88 13.76 30.79 0.11
N THR A 89 15.08 30.63 0.13
CA THR A 89 16.00 31.55 -0.57
C THR A 89 16.45 31.02 -1.93
N HIS A 90 16.23 29.74 -2.22
CA HIS A 90 16.73 29.06 -3.42
C HIS A 90 15.64 28.48 -4.31
N TYR A 91 14.41 28.39 -3.81
CA TYR A 91 13.27 27.83 -4.53
C TYR A 91 12.09 28.79 -4.46
N ASP A 92 11.32 28.81 -5.55
CA ASP A 92 10.14 29.65 -5.72
C ASP A 92 8.91 28.77 -5.98
N ARG A 93 7.73 29.37 -6.15
CA ARG A 93 6.50 28.61 -6.44
C ARG A 93 6.59 27.85 -7.76
N ASP A 94 7.24 28.44 -8.76
CA ASP A 94 7.39 27.85 -10.09
C ASP A 94 8.55 26.84 -10.18
N ASN A 95 9.50 26.91 -9.22
CA ASN A 95 10.59 25.96 -9.08
C ASN A 95 10.68 25.49 -7.63
N PRO A 96 9.77 24.59 -7.19
CA PRO A 96 9.70 24.15 -5.80
C PRO A 96 10.91 23.29 -5.42
N PRO A 97 11.23 23.18 -4.12
CA PRO A 97 12.32 22.31 -3.66
C PRO A 97 12.04 20.84 -4.00
N PRO A 98 13.07 19.97 -4.00
CA PRO A 98 12.86 18.54 -4.17
C PRO A 98 11.86 17.96 -3.14
N LYS A 99 10.96 17.11 -3.61
CA LYS A 99 9.99 16.42 -2.74
C LYS A 99 10.73 15.47 -1.80
N ILE A 100 10.37 15.51 -0.52
CA ILE A 100 10.85 14.54 0.47
C ILE A 100 9.72 13.63 0.95
N VAL A 101 10.07 12.43 1.38
CA VAL A 101 9.10 11.51 2.01
C VAL A 101 8.70 12.08 3.38
N GLN A 102 7.41 12.37 3.53
CA GLN A 102 6.80 12.89 4.75
C GLN A 102 6.14 11.80 5.59
N GLY A 103 5.75 10.68 4.98
CA GLY A 103 5.06 9.60 5.69
C GLY A 103 4.64 8.47 4.75
N TYR A 104 4.00 7.47 5.32
CA TYR A 104 3.51 6.30 4.61
C TYR A 104 2.08 5.96 5.04
N LYS A 105 1.30 5.47 4.09
CA LYS A 105 -0.01 4.86 4.35
C LYS A 105 -0.01 3.45 3.79
N PHE A 106 -0.06 2.47 4.67
CA PHE A 106 -0.16 1.06 4.33
C PHE A 106 -1.60 0.58 4.53
N ASN A 107 -2.15 -0.09 3.53
CA ASN A 107 -3.38 -0.86 3.66
C ASN A 107 -3.08 -2.30 3.26
N LEU A 108 -3.15 -3.22 4.20
CA LEU A 108 -2.95 -4.65 3.95
C LEU A 108 -4.31 -5.35 4.07
N PHE A 109 -4.60 -6.23 3.12
CA PHE A 109 -5.87 -6.95 3.02
C PHE A 109 -5.67 -8.43 3.33
N PHE A 110 -6.43 -8.89 4.30
CA PHE A 110 -6.50 -10.23 4.85
C PHE A 110 -7.96 -10.73 4.89
N PRO A 111 -8.65 -10.84 3.74
CA PRO A 111 -10.06 -11.27 3.68
C PRO A 111 -10.29 -12.69 4.25
N ASP A 112 -9.33 -13.59 4.05
CA ASP A 112 -9.45 -15.02 4.34
C ASP A 112 -8.65 -15.42 5.59
N LEU A 113 -8.42 -14.48 6.51
CA LEU A 113 -7.68 -14.77 7.74
C LEU A 113 -8.47 -15.81 8.57
N VAL A 114 -7.80 -16.92 8.94
CA VAL A 114 -8.45 -18.02 9.67
C VAL A 114 -8.99 -17.53 11.01
N ASP A 115 -8.17 -16.77 11.73
CA ASP A 115 -8.53 -16.19 13.02
C ASP A 115 -8.61 -14.66 12.89
N LYS A 116 -9.83 -14.16 12.69
CA LYS A 116 -10.11 -12.72 12.59
C LYS A 116 -9.94 -11.99 13.94
N SER A 117 -9.87 -12.71 15.05
CA SER A 117 -9.61 -12.12 16.36
C SER A 117 -8.14 -11.74 16.54
N LYS A 118 -7.23 -12.42 15.84
CA LYS A 118 -5.80 -12.12 15.89
C LYS A 118 -5.45 -10.99 14.92
N VAL A 119 -5.13 -9.85 15.50
CA VAL A 119 -4.69 -8.67 14.74
C VAL A 119 -3.27 -8.92 14.22
N PRO A 120 -3.02 -8.73 12.91
CA PRO A 120 -1.67 -8.77 12.36
C PRO A 120 -0.78 -7.71 13.03
N GLN A 121 0.40 -8.12 13.47
CA GLN A 121 1.34 -7.25 14.17
C GLN A 121 2.38 -6.68 13.22
N TYR A 122 3.00 -5.56 13.59
CA TYR A 122 4.09 -4.97 12.83
C TYR A 122 5.26 -4.59 13.73
N VAL A 123 6.47 -4.70 13.19
CA VAL A 123 7.73 -4.38 13.88
C VAL A 123 8.66 -3.64 12.93
N PHE A 124 9.41 -2.68 13.48
CA PHE A 124 10.48 -1.99 12.78
C PHE A 124 11.82 -2.65 13.13
N GLU A 125 12.49 -3.19 12.13
CA GLU A 125 13.81 -3.80 12.21
C GLU A 125 14.84 -2.88 11.56
N LYS A 126 16.07 -2.88 12.07
CA LYS A 126 17.16 -2.11 11.46
C LYS A 126 17.58 -2.78 10.16
N ASP A 127 17.77 -1.99 9.11
CA ASP A 127 18.36 -2.50 7.88
C ASP A 127 19.86 -2.74 8.14
N GLY A 128 20.33 -3.97 7.90
CA GLY A 128 21.72 -4.34 8.15
C GLY A 128 22.70 -3.70 7.16
N THR A 129 22.18 -3.14 6.05
CA THR A 129 22.97 -2.61 4.95
C THR A 129 23.16 -1.09 5.00
N SER A 130 22.15 -0.34 5.44
CA SER A 130 22.15 1.13 5.38
C SER A 130 21.48 1.75 6.61
N THR A 131 22.06 2.83 7.12
CA THR A 131 21.53 3.58 8.28
C THR A 131 20.30 4.41 7.95
N ASP A 132 20.11 4.74 6.66
CA ASP A 132 19.08 5.66 6.18
C ASP A 132 17.73 4.96 5.97
N THR A 133 17.70 3.63 5.97
CA THR A 133 16.51 2.80 5.77
C THR A 133 16.27 1.86 6.94
N CYS A 134 15.01 1.49 7.14
CA CYS A 134 14.62 0.45 8.08
C CYS A 134 13.58 -0.48 7.44
N LEU A 135 13.43 -1.66 8.03
CA LEU A 135 12.52 -2.70 7.54
C LEU A 135 11.27 -2.70 8.41
N LEU A 136 10.12 -2.49 7.80
CA LEU A 136 8.81 -2.63 8.42
C LEU A 136 8.25 -4.01 8.10
N ARG A 137 8.31 -4.92 9.07
CA ARG A 137 7.79 -6.28 8.96
C ARG A 137 6.38 -6.35 9.51
N PHE A 138 5.48 -6.93 8.73
CA PHE A 138 4.13 -7.30 9.11
C PHE A 138 4.08 -8.81 9.31
N TYR A 139 3.74 -9.23 10.52
CA TYR A 139 3.48 -10.62 10.85
C TYR A 139 2.05 -10.96 10.45
N SER A 140 1.94 -11.81 9.45
CA SER A 140 0.66 -12.25 8.91
C SER A 140 0.29 -13.58 9.55
N GLY A 141 -0.98 -13.72 9.98
CA GLY A 141 -1.48 -15.01 10.45
C GLY A 141 -1.76 -15.97 9.28
N PRO A 142 -1.83 -17.30 9.51
CA PRO A 142 -2.24 -18.26 8.50
C PRO A 142 -3.59 -17.87 7.84
N PRO A 143 -3.74 -18.04 6.51
CA PRO A 143 -2.84 -18.68 5.54
C PRO A 143 -1.82 -17.71 4.91
N TYR A 144 -1.64 -16.51 5.46
CA TYR A 144 -0.86 -15.47 4.82
C TYR A 144 0.61 -15.50 5.21
N GLN A 145 1.48 -15.10 4.29
CA GLN A 145 2.91 -14.90 4.56
C GLN A 145 3.18 -13.52 5.16
N ASP A 146 4.18 -13.44 6.04
CA ASP A 146 4.74 -12.18 6.52
C ASP A 146 5.21 -11.32 5.34
N ILE A 147 4.97 -10.01 5.41
CA ILE A 147 5.44 -9.04 4.42
C ILE A 147 6.44 -8.11 5.08
N VAL A 148 7.51 -7.75 4.35
CA VAL A 148 8.48 -6.74 4.80
C VAL A 148 8.57 -5.64 3.77
N PHE A 149 8.52 -4.38 4.23
CA PHE A 149 8.74 -3.19 3.40
C PHE A 149 9.98 -2.45 3.85
N ARG A 150 10.77 -1.96 2.90
CA ARG A 150 11.86 -1.03 3.18
C ARG A 150 11.33 0.40 3.19
N ILE A 151 11.53 1.12 4.29
CA ILE A 151 11.09 2.50 4.47
C ILE A 151 12.27 3.37 4.93
N VAL A 152 12.09 4.69 4.89
CA VAL A 152 13.09 5.63 5.42
C VAL A 152 13.16 5.54 6.95
N ASN A 153 14.39 5.50 7.48
CA ASN A 153 14.65 5.48 8.92
C ASN A 153 14.54 6.90 9.51
N LYS A 154 13.33 7.29 9.90
CA LYS A 154 13.03 8.56 10.57
C LYS A 154 12.04 8.34 11.71
N ASP A 155 12.09 9.24 12.69
CA ASP A 155 11.18 9.18 13.83
C ASP A 155 9.72 9.33 13.41
N LEU A 156 8.89 8.45 13.94
CA LEU A 156 7.46 8.39 13.66
C LEU A 156 6.69 9.35 14.57
N GLU A 157 5.70 10.03 14.00
CA GLU A 157 4.73 10.82 14.75
C GLU A 157 3.54 9.93 15.12
N TYR A 158 3.45 9.54 16.40
CA TYR A 158 2.38 8.68 16.92
C TYR A 158 1.08 9.43 17.25
N SER A 159 1.02 10.74 17.04
CA SER A 159 -0.15 11.54 17.39
C SER A 159 -1.31 11.30 16.41
N PRO A 160 -2.50 10.86 16.88
CA PRO A 160 -3.67 10.67 16.01
C PRO A 160 -4.10 11.97 15.32
N LYS A 161 -3.94 13.11 16.01
CA LYS A 161 -4.23 14.45 15.45
C LYS A 161 -3.34 14.80 14.25
N LYS A 162 -2.17 14.20 14.15
CA LYS A 162 -1.23 14.39 13.03
C LYS A 162 -1.31 13.27 12.00
N GLY A 163 -2.40 12.49 12.00
CA GLY A 163 -2.68 11.47 10.99
C GLY A 163 -2.09 10.10 11.28
N PHE A 164 -1.66 9.84 12.52
CA PHE A 164 -1.33 8.48 12.94
C PHE A 164 -2.62 7.64 13.05
N MET A 165 -2.63 6.48 12.42
CA MET A 165 -3.74 5.54 12.48
C MET A 165 -3.21 4.12 12.41
N SER A 166 -3.60 3.28 13.37
CA SER A 166 -3.28 1.86 13.38
C SER A 166 -4.55 1.11 13.77
N THR A 167 -5.25 0.56 12.78
CA THR A 167 -6.55 -0.08 12.99
C THR A 167 -6.66 -1.33 12.13
N PHE A 168 -7.19 -2.41 12.68
CA PHE A 168 -7.54 -3.62 11.94
C PHE A 168 -9.05 -3.83 12.03
N ASP A 169 -9.73 -3.77 10.89
CA ASP A 169 -11.17 -3.95 10.81
C ASP A 169 -11.54 -4.70 9.53
N ASN A 170 -12.48 -5.65 9.63
CA ASN A 170 -13.02 -6.40 8.50
C ASN A 170 -11.94 -7.00 7.57
N GLY A 171 -10.88 -7.56 8.16
CA GLY A 171 -9.76 -8.14 7.40
C GLY A 171 -8.91 -7.10 6.69
N THR A 172 -8.96 -5.82 7.06
CA THR A 172 -8.10 -4.77 6.52
C THR A 172 -7.28 -4.14 7.63
N LEU A 173 -5.97 -4.25 7.55
CA LEU A 173 -5.04 -3.52 8.40
C LEU A 173 -4.70 -2.17 7.75
N ARG A 174 -4.93 -1.09 8.49
CA ARG A 174 -4.55 0.25 8.09
C ARG A 174 -3.47 0.76 9.04
N LEU A 175 -2.30 1.06 8.49
CA LEU A 175 -1.19 1.67 9.23
C LEU A 175 -0.76 2.94 8.51
N TYR A 176 -1.19 4.09 9.03
CA TYR A 176 -0.87 5.41 8.53
C TYR A 176 0.00 6.12 9.55
N PHE A 177 1.10 6.70 9.09
CA PHE A 177 1.95 7.52 9.93
C PHE A 177 2.68 8.57 9.10
N ASN A 178 3.01 9.66 9.76
CA ASN A 178 3.90 10.68 9.24
C ASN A 178 5.19 10.70 10.05
N PHE A 179 6.25 11.20 9.46
CA PHE A 179 7.50 11.45 10.15
C PHE A 179 7.43 12.73 10.97
N LYS A 180 8.11 12.73 12.12
CA LYS A 180 8.30 13.95 12.90
C LYS A 180 9.09 14.97 12.10
N GLN A 181 8.60 16.20 12.10
CA GLN A 181 9.34 17.34 11.59
C GLN A 181 9.92 18.09 12.78
N TYR A 182 11.24 18.13 12.86
CA TYR A 182 11.93 18.93 13.85
C TYR A 182 12.13 20.33 13.28
N PRO A 183 11.51 21.37 13.87
CA PRO A 183 11.87 22.74 13.51
C PRO A 183 13.32 22.95 13.90
N TYR A 184 14.11 23.53 12.99
CA TYR A 184 15.46 23.92 13.31
C TYR A 184 15.43 24.96 14.45
N ARG A 185 16.09 24.64 15.55
CA ARG A 185 16.23 25.51 16.73
C ARG A 185 17.65 26.08 16.72
N ARG A 186 17.77 27.40 16.79
CA ARG A 186 19.05 28.12 16.88
C ARG A 186 19.53 28.17 18.33
#